data_AF-T1PPJ0-F1
#
_entry.id   AF-T1PPJ0-F1
#
_cell.length_a   1.000
_cell.length_b   1.000
_cell.length_c   1.000
_cell.angle_alpha   90.00
_cell.angle_beta   90.00
_cell.angle_gamma   90.00
#
_symmetry.space_group_name_H-M   'P 1'
#
loop_
_entity.id
_entity.type
_entity.pdbx_description
1 polymer ?
#
loop_
_entity_poly.entity_id
_entity_poly.type
_entity_poly.pdbx_seq_one_letter_code
_entity_poly.pdbx_strand_id
1 'polypeptide(L)'
;MIPILSKLSGYYSSYVLAILTIGYILGELGHYLIGVTSKQTAIDLEYGDISCQQNNTMFTRAEVTQQCSAVQNETSCYALEHNGTTYCEWNRNGLGIEYQILAGPTFILIFTIAGVFMGVAADRYNRVKMLTVCTFIFAVAIILQGTVKEYWQLVLLRMIMAAGESGCNPLATGIMSDIFPEDKRALVMAIFNWGIYGGYGIAFPVGRYITQANFFDMGWRVCYLGAGILAVIMAILTGTTLKEPERKSISDDSVTVKDGKKANL
;
A
#
# COMPACT_ATOMS: atom_id res chain seq x y z
N MET A 1 11.12 37.70 -18.31
CA MET A 1 10.75 36.41 -17.67
C MET A 1 9.40 35.99 -18.25
N ILE A 2 9.38 34.96 -19.11
CA ILE A 2 8.26 34.69 -20.02
C ILE A 2 7.08 34.03 -19.25
N PRO A 3 5.85 34.56 -19.32
CA PRO A 3 4.67 34.11 -18.55
C PRO A 3 4.20 32.67 -18.86
N ILE A 4 4.85 31.97 -19.78
CA ILE A 4 4.60 30.56 -20.11
C ILE A 4 5.28 29.64 -19.09
N LEU A 5 6.44 30.03 -18.53
CA LEU A 5 7.15 29.23 -17.53
C LEU A 5 6.42 29.19 -16.17
N SER A 6 5.68 30.24 -15.80
CA SER A 6 4.87 30.25 -14.57
C SER A 6 3.60 29.38 -14.69
N LYS A 7 3.03 29.25 -15.89
CA LYS A 7 1.97 28.26 -16.16
C LYS A 7 2.53 26.84 -16.12
N LEU A 8 3.71 26.59 -16.68
CA LEU A 8 4.37 25.27 -16.62
C LEU A 8 4.77 24.87 -15.19
N SER A 9 5.17 25.81 -14.32
CA SER A 9 5.51 25.50 -12.93
C SER A 9 4.28 25.08 -12.11
N GLY A 10 3.11 25.68 -12.37
CA GLY A 10 1.85 25.25 -11.77
C GLY A 10 1.46 23.81 -12.16
N TYR A 11 1.70 23.42 -13.41
CA TYR A 11 1.48 22.04 -13.85
C TYR A 11 2.49 21.07 -13.25
N TYR A 12 3.76 21.46 -13.09
CA TYR A 12 4.77 20.61 -12.49
C TYR A 12 4.47 20.28 -11.03
N SER A 13 4.09 21.26 -10.20
CA SER A 13 3.76 20.99 -8.80
C SER A 13 2.58 20.02 -8.66
N SER A 14 1.51 20.24 -9.43
CA SER A 14 0.36 19.33 -9.45
C SER A 14 0.70 17.93 -9.98
N TYR A 15 1.59 17.85 -10.97
CA TYR A 15 2.12 16.58 -11.49
C TYR A 15 2.91 15.82 -10.42
N VAL A 16 3.78 16.50 -9.66
CA VAL A 16 4.51 15.89 -8.55
C VAL A 16 3.54 15.35 -7.50
N LEU A 17 2.52 16.14 -7.11
CA LEU A 17 1.49 15.67 -6.18
C LEU A 17 0.76 14.42 -6.71
N ALA A 18 0.38 14.41 -7.99
CA ALA A 18 -0.27 13.26 -8.60
C ALA A 18 0.63 12.02 -8.58
N ILE A 19 1.91 12.15 -8.94
CA ILE A 19 2.86 11.02 -8.89
C ILE A 19 3.02 10.48 -7.48
N LEU A 20 3.25 11.36 -6.50
CA LEU A 20 3.46 10.94 -5.12
C LEU A 20 2.20 10.27 -4.55
N THR A 21 1.02 10.84 -4.84
CA THR A 21 -0.25 10.28 -4.37
C THR A 21 -0.56 8.94 -5.02
N ILE A 22 -0.38 8.80 -6.34
CA ILE A 22 -0.60 7.53 -7.05
C ILE A 22 0.41 6.47 -6.58
N GLY A 23 1.68 6.84 -6.42
CA GLY A 23 2.70 5.95 -5.86
C GLY A 23 2.35 5.48 -4.45
N TYR A 24 1.81 6.36 -3.62
CA TYR A 24 1.36 6.02 -2.27
C TYR A 24 0.12 5.12 -2.28
N ILE A 25 -0.87 5.39 -3.13
CA ILE A 25 -2.03 4.51 -3.35
C ILE A 25 -1.58 3.09 -3.73
N LEU A 26 -0.59 2.96 -4.61
CA LEU A 26 -0.09 1.66 -5.05
C LEU A 26 0.71 0.92 -3.97
N GLY A 27 1.46 1.65 -3.14
CA GLY A 27 2.10 1.10 -1.94
C GLY A 27 1.06 0.51 -0.99
N GLU A 28 0.06 1.32 -0.64
CA GLU A 28 -1.02 0.94 0.26
C GLU A 28 -1.92 -0.15 -0.34
N LEU A 29 -2.13 -0.16 -1.66
CA LEU A 29 -2.77 -1.29 -2.34
C LEU A 29 -2.00 -2.59 -2.08
N GLY A 30 -0.69 -2.61 -2.30
CA GLY A 30 0.18 -3.74 -1.97
C GLY A 30 0.18 -4.10 -0.48
N HIS A 31 0.06 -3.09 0.40
CA HIS A 31 -0.13 -3.29 1.83
C HIS A 31 -1.41 -4.09 2.10
N TYR A 32 -2.55 -3.64 1.61
CA TYR A 32 -3.85 -4.22 1.94
C TYR A 32 -4.21 -5.48 1.14
N LEU A 33 -3.47 -5.79 0.06
CA LEU A 33 -3.66 -7.03 -0.71
C LEU A 33 -3.61 -8.29 0.15
N ILE A 34 -2.76 -8.33 1.19
CA ILE A 34 -2.66 -9.52 2.06
C ILE A 34 -3.95 -9.80 2.83
N GLY A 35 -4.72 -8.76 3.18
CA GLY A 35 -5.97 -8.94 3.90
C GLY A 35 -7.06 -9.51 3.00
N VAL A 36 -7.17 -9.00 1.78
CA VAL A 36 -8.21 -9.41 0.82
C VAL A 36 -7.89 -10.72 0.10
N THR A 37 -6.62 -11.12 0.02
CA THR A 37 -6.18 -12.40 -0.55
C THR A 37 -5.88 -13.48 0.50
N SER A 38 -5.96 -13.14 1.79
CA SER A 38 -5.61 -13.99 2.94
C SER A 38 -6.11 -15.42 2.87
N LYS A 39 -7.38 -15.64 2.49
CA LYS A 39 -7.96 -16.98 2.35
C LYS A 39 -7.28 -17.76 1.22
N GLN A 40 -7.10 -17.14 0.05
CA GLN A 40 -6.50 -17.81 -1.12
C GLN A 40 -5.02 -18.11 -0.89
N THR A 41 -4.29 -17.18 -0.30
CA THR A 41 -2.88 -17.38 0.05
C THR A 41 -2.72 -18.44 1.13
N ALA A 42 -3.62 -18.50 2.12
CA ALA A 42 -3.60 -19.52 3.17
C ALA A 42 -3.81 -20.93 2.61
N ILE A 43 -4.74 -21.08 1.65
CA ILE A 43 -4.99 -22.36 0.99
C ILE A 43 -3.78 -22.79 0.15
N ASP A 44 -3.21 -21.88 -0.66
CA ASP A 44 -2.09 -22.18 -1.58
C ASP A 44 -0.75 -22.42 -0.86
N LEU A 45 -0.48 -21.69 0.23
CA LEU A 45 0.78 -21.74 0.97
C LEU A 45 0.70 -22.53 2.27
N GLU A 46 -0.43 -23.21 2.51
CA GLU A 46 -0.70 -24.08 3.64
C GLU A 46 -0.40 -23.47 5.03
N TYR A 47 -0.90 -22.27 5.31
CA TYR A 47 -0.77 -21.61 6.62
C TYR A 47 -2.12 -21.19 7.22
N GLY A 48 -2.15 -20.92 8.52
CA GLY A 48 -3.32 -20.44 9.26
C GLY A 48 -4.28 -21.55 9.70
N ASP A 49 -5.40 -21.13 10.30
CA ASP A 49 -6.37 -22.04 10.90
C ASP A 49 -7.28 -22.68 9.83
N ILE A 50 -7.75 -23.90 10.11
CA ILE A 50 -8.71 -24.63 9.28
C ILE A 50 -10.09 -24.51 9.94
N SER A 51 -11.13 -24.24 9.14
CA SER A 51 -12.50 -24.18 9.65
C SER A 51 -13.52 -24.51 8.55
N CYS A 52 -14.74 -24.85 8.95
CA CYS A 52 -15.86 -25.04 8.02
C CYS A 52 -16.37 -23.69 7.50
N GLN A 53 -16.38 -23.50 6.18
CA GLN A 53 -16.74 -22.24 5.53
C GLN A 53 -17.75 -22.43 4.40
N GLN A 54 -18.52 -21.40 4.09
CA GLN A 54 -19.50 -21.46 3.00
C GLN A 54 -18.85 -21.21 1.64
N ASN A 55 -19.20 -22.03 0.65
CA ASN A 55 -18.91 -21.77 -0.75
C ASN A 55 -19.99 -20.82 -1.31
N ASN A 56 -19.71 -19.51 -1.30
CA ASN A 56 -20.65 -18.43 -1.61
C ASN A 56 -21.08 -18.34 -3.09
N THR A 57 -20.78 -19.35 -3.91
CA THR A 57 -21.11 -19.35 -5.33
C THR A 57 -22.52 -19.88 -5.63
N MET A 58 -23.16 -20.61 -4.71
CA MET A 58 -24.38 -21.36 -5.02
C MET A 58 -25.63 -20.97 -4.22
N PHE A 59 -25.50 -20.55 -2.95
CA PHE A 59 -26.64 -20.26 -2.08
C PHE A 59 -26.41 -19.04 -1.19
N THR A 60 -27.46 -18.26 -0.97
CA THR A 60 -27.43 -17.13 -0.04
C THR A 60 -27.66 -17.59 1.41
N ARG A 61 -27.17 -16.81 2.38
CA ARG A 61 -27.26 -17.16 3.82
C ARG A 61 -28.69 -17.35 4.32
N ALA A 62 -29.70 -16.83 3.60
CA ALA A 62 -31.11 -16.96 3.95
C ALA A 62 -31.74 -18.31 3.53
N GLU A 63 -31.13 -19.02 2.59
CA GLU A 63 -31.66 -20.26 2.02
C GLU A 63 -31.18 -21.51 2.78
N VAL A 64 -30.08 -21.39 3.52
CA VAL A 64 -29.43 -22.50 4.22
C VAL A 64 -29.94 -22.66 5.66
N THR A 65 -30.20 -23.90 6.07
CA THR A 65 -30.77 -24.25 7.38
C THR A 65 -29.79 -24.05 8.53
N GLN A 66 -28.48 -24.23 8.29
CA GLN A 66 -27.42 -24.10 9.28
C GLN A 66 -26.22 -23.35 8.70
N GLN A 67 -25.55 -22.56 9.52
CA GLN A 67 -24.34 -21.85 9.10
C GLN A 67 -23.12 -22.75 9.26
N CYS A 68 -22.29 -22.84 8.22
CA CYS A 68 -21.06 -23.63 8.23
C CYS A 68 -20.14 -23.27 9.41
N SER A 69 -20.10 -22.00 9.81
CA SER A 69 -19.27 -21.51 10.91
C SER A 69 -19.63 -22.07 12.29
N ALA A 70 -20.81 -22.68 12.46
CA ALA A 70 -21.21 -23.32 13.71
C ALA A 70 -20.60 -24.72 13.89
N VAL A 71 -20.00 -25.29 12.83
CA VAL A 71 -19.49 -26.65 12.82
C VAL A 71 -17.97 -26.66 12.98
N GLN A 72 -17.50 -27.44 13.96
CA GLN A 72 -16.08 -27.55 14.31
C GLN A 72 -15.43 -28.88 13.87
N ASN A 73 -16.21 -29.81 13.33
CA ASN A 73 -15.73 -31.12 12.89
C ASN A 73 -15.82 -31.25 11.37
N GLU A 74 -14.78 -31.81 10.75
CA GLU A 74 -14.68 -32.02 9.30
C GLU A 74 -15.83 -32.87 8.74
N THR A 75 -16.12 -34.01 9.36
CA THR A 75 -17.19 -34.92 8.93
C THR A 75 -18.56 -34.25 8.99
N SER A 76 -18.80 -33.46 10.03
CA SER A 76 -20.04 -32.69 10.17
C SER A 76 -20.12 -31.54 9.17
N CYS A 77 -19.00 -31.00 8.70
CA CYS A 77 -18.96 -29.94 7.70
C CYS A 77 -19.42 -30.45 6.33
N TYR A 78 -18.93 -31.62 5.93
CA TYR A 78 -19.32 -32.25 4.66
C TYR A 78 -20.75 -32.83 4.67
N ALA A 79 -21.31 -33.10 5.86
CA ALA A 79 -22.69 -33.54 5.99
C ALA A 79 -23.73 -32.42 5.74
N LEU A 80 -23.30 -31.16 5.65
CA LEU A 80 -24.19 -30.03 5.41
C LEU A 80 -24.50 -29.90 3.90
N GLU A 81 -25.69 -30.34 3.53
CA GLU A 81 -26.20 -30.29 2.16
C GLU A 81 -27.53 -29.56 2.07
N HIS A 82 -27.73 -28.85 0.95
CA HIS A 82 -29.00 -28.25 0.59
C HIS A 82 -29.37 -28.69 -0.83
N ASN A 83 -30.57 -29.25 -1.02
CA ASN A 83 -31.02 -29.85 -2.29
C ASN A 83 -30.01 -30.85 -2.90
N GLY A 84 -29.33 -31.64 -2.07
CA GLY A 84 -28.35 -32.65 -2.51
C GLY A 84 -27.01 -32.08 -2.98
N THR A 85 -26.71 -30.81 -2.65
CA THR A 85 -25.41 -30.19 -2.92
C THR A 85 -24.78 -29.69 -1.62
N THR A 86 -23.51 -30.04 -1.40
CA THR A 86 -22.72 -29.57 -0.26
C THR A 86 -22.35 -28.10 -0.46
N TYR A 87 -22.76 -27.24 0.46
CA TYR A 87 -22.50 -25.79 0.38
C TYR A 87 -21.39 -25.31 1.32
N CYS A 88 -20.85 -26.21 2.14
CA CYS A 88 -19.73 -25.95 3.03
C CYS A 88 -18.46 -26.66 2.55
N GLU A 89 -17.30 -26.04 2.80
CA GLU A 89 -15.98 -26.58 2.56
C GLU A 89 -15.16 -26.56 3.85
N TRP A 90 -14.34 -27.59 4.07
CA TRP A 90 -13.38 -27.67 5.16
C TRP A 90 -12.00 -27.26 4.64
N ASN A 91 -11.60 -26.01 4.89
CA ASN A 91 -10.33 -25.49 4.37
C ASN A 91 -9.77 -24.36 5.24
N ARG A 92 -8.55 -23.91 4.90
CA ARG A 92 -7.88 -22.79 5.56
C ARG A 92 -8.65 -21.50 5.37
N ASN A 93 -8.84 -20.77 6.46
CA ASN A 93 -9.74 -19.62 6.50
C ASN A 93 -9.06 -18.26 6.26
N GLY A 94 -7.73 -18.24 6.16
CA GLY A 94 -6.95 -17.00 6.07
C GLY A 94 -6.83 -16.25 7.40
N LEU A 95 -7.13 -16.90 8.53
CA LEU A 95 -7.04 -16.37 9.88
C LEU A 95 -6.05 -17.21 10.72
N GLY A 96 -5.93 -16.86 12.00
CA GLY A 96 -5.03 -17.52 12.95
C GLY A 96 -3.76 -16.72 13.25
N ILE A 97 -2.90 -17.28 14.10
CA ILE A 97 -1.68 -16.61 14.59
C ILE A 97 -0.70 -16.35 13.44
N GLU A 98 -0.55 -17.28 12.50
CA GLU A 98 0.36 -17.13 11.35
C GLU A 98 -0.06 -15.97 10.44
N TYR A 99 -1.36 -15.79 10.21
CA TYR A 99 -1.87 -14.62 9.49
C TYR A 99 -1.66 -13.33 10.29
N GLN A 100 -1.94 -13.34 11.59
CA GLN A 100 -1.77 -12.15 12.43
C GLN A 100 -0.31 -11.68 12.47
N ILE A 101 0.64 -12.61 12.59
CA ILE A 101 2.09 -12.33 12.54
C ILE A 101 2.45 -11.70 11.19
N LEU A 102 1.99 -12.29 10.09
CA LEU A 102 2.26 -11.83 8.73
C LEU A 102 1.66 -10.44 8.46
N ALA A 103 0.42 -10.20 8.88
CA ALA A 103 -0.32 -8.98 8.58
C ALA A 103 0.10 -7.79 9.47
N GLY A 104 0.49 -8.04 10.72
CA GLY A 104 0.74 -6.99 11.71
C GLY A 104 2.19 -6.90 12.17
N PRO A 105 2.59 -7.68 13.20
CA PRO A 105 3.86 -7.50 13.92
C PRO A 105 5.10 -7.48 13.02
N THR A 106 5.18 -8.38 12.04
CA THR A 106 6.35 -8.47 11.16
C THR A 106 6.48 -7.23 10.27
N PHE A 107 5.37 -6.72 9.74
CA PHE A 107 5.37 -5.50 8.94
C PHE A 107 5.68 -4.27 9.81
N ILE A 108 4.96 -4.09 10.91
CA ILE A 108 5.05 -2.90 11.77
C ILE A 108 6.46 -2.75 12.37
N LEU A 109 7.05 -3.85 12.87
CA LEU A 109 8.39 -3.79 13.48
C LEU A 109 9.44 -3.27 12.50
N ILE A 110 9.44 -3.81 11.27
CA ILE A 110 10.39 -3.38 10.23
C ILE A 110 10.07 -1.98 9.73
N PHE A 111 8.79 -1.67 9.51
CA PHE A 111 8.34 -0.35 9.07
C PHE A 111 8.74 0.75 10.06
N THR A 112 8.57 0.52 11.36
CA THR A 112 8.93 1.50 12.40
C THR A 112 10.44 1.69 12.49
N ILE A 113 11.22 0.60 12.53
CA ILE A 113 12.68 0.69 12.63
C ILE A 113 13.24 1.39 11.38
N ALA A 114 12.88 0.93 10.19
CA ALA A 114 13.34 1.50 8.93
C ALA A 114 12.86 2.96 8.78
N GLY A 115 11.63 3.28 9.18
CA GLY A 115 11.06 4.62 9.09
C GLY A 115 11.85 5.65 9.91
N VAL A 116 12.32 5.29 11.11
CA VAL A 116 13.18 6.15 11.93
C VAL A 116 14.50 6.46 11.20
N PHE A 117 15.16 5.42 10.66
CA PHE A 117 16.40 5.61 9.90
C PHE A 117 16.17 6.43 8.63
N MET A 118 15.08 6.19 7.90
CA MET A 118 14.72 6.92 6.69
C MET A 118 14.40 8.38 6.97
N GLY A 119 13.73 8.70 8.08
CA GLY A 119 13.48 10.07 8.52
C GLY A 119 14.78 10.84 8.76
N VAL A 120 15.73 10.25 9.50
CA VAL A 120 17.05 10.87 9.73
C VAL A 120 17.85 11.01 8.43
N ALA A 121 17.74 10.02 7.53
CA ALA A 121 18.42 10.04 6.25
C ALA A 121 17.81 11.08 5.27
N ALA A 122 16.49 11.35 5.36
CA ALA A 122 15.81 12.36 4.55
C ALA A 122 16.43 13.77 4.73
N ASP A 123 16.89 14.06 5.95
CA ASP A 123 17.55 15.33 6.27
C ASP A 123 19.01 15.42 5.79
N ARG A 124 19.61 14.33 5.31
CA ARG A 124 21.04 14.33 4.91
C ARG A 124 21.26 14.03 3.43
N TYR A 125 20.36 13.30 2.81
CA TYR A 125 20.52 12.83 1.44
C TYR A 125 19.45 13.42 0.50
N ASN A 126 19.61 13.12 -0.79
CA ASN A 126 18.68 13.55 -1.83
C ASN A 126 17.35 12.77 -1.70
N ARG A 127 16.26 13.47 -1.38
CA ARG A 127 14.98 12.84 -1.03
C ARG A 127 14.33 12.17 -2.23
N VAL A 128 14.43 12.76 -3.42
CA VAL A 128 13.89 12.15 -4.65
C VAL A 128 14.59 10.84 -4.95
N LYS A 129 15.92 10.79 -4.92
CA LYS A 129 16.68 9.55 -5.15
C LYS A 129 16.38 8.49 -4.10
N MET A 130 16.32 8.88 -2.83
CA MET A 130 15.93 7.96 -1.77
C MET A 130 14.52 7.42 -1.99
N LEU A 131 13.57 8.29 -2.34
CA LEU A 131 12.19 7.91 -2.59
C LEU A 131 12.11 6.94 -3.76
N THR A 132 12.80 7.19 -4.87
CA THR A 132 12.89 6.27 -6.00
C THR A 132 13.37 4.88 -5.59
N VAL A 133 14.43 4.80 -4.78
CA VAL A 133 14.98 3.53 -4.31
C VAL A 133 13.98 2.81 -3.39
N CYS A 134 13.39 3.55 -2.44
CA CYS A 134 12.34 3.04 -1.55
C CYS A 134 11.15 2.49 -2.35
N THR A 135 10.66 3.26 -3.32
CA THR A 135 9.55 2.88 -4.20
C THR A 135 9.88 1.66 -5.03
N PHE A 136 11.08 1.59 -5.59
CA PHE A 136 11.53 0.44 -6.34
C PHE A 136 11.62 -0.83 -5.49
N ILE A 137 12.18 -0.74 -4.27
CA ILE A 137 12.31 -1.87 -3.36
C ILE A 137 10.93 -2.44 -2.99
N PHE A 138 9.99 -1.59 -2.57
CA PHE A 138 8.67 -2.09 -2.20
C PHE A 138 7.93 -2.62 -3.43
N ALA A 139 8.05 -1.99 -4.60
CA ALA A 139 7.40 -2.44 -5.83
C ALA A 139 7.88 -3.82 -6.26
N VAL A 140 9.20 -4.06 -6.23
CA VAL A 140 9.79 -5.37 -6.52
C VAL A 140 9.35 -6.40 -5.47
N ALA A 141 9.31 -6.03 -4.20
CA ALA A 141 8.82 -6.92 -3.15
C ALA A 141 7.36 -7.35 -3.40
N ILE A 142 6.48 -6.43 -3.81
CA ILE A 142 5.09 -6.74 -4.18
C ILE A 142 5.06 -7.73 -5.37
N ILE A 143 5.85 -7.51 -6.42
CA ILE A 143 5.91 -8.45 -7.56
C ILE A 143 6.33 -9.85 -7.08
N LEU A 144 7.39 -9.92 -6.28
CA LEU A 144 7.92 -11.18 -5.77
C LEU A 144 6.92 -11.89 -4.85
N GLN A 145 6.06 -11.16 -4.12
CA GLN A 145 4.99 -11.76 -3.31
C GLN A 145 4.00 -12.55 -4.20
N GLY A 146 3.80 -12.15 -5.46
CA GLY A 146 3.00 -12.93 -6.42
C GLY A 146 3.64 -14.26 -6.84
N THR A 147 4.93 -14.47 -6.54
CA THR A 147 5.69 -15.65 -6.99
C THR A 147 6.02 -16.65 -5.89
N VAL A 148 5.61 -16.37 -4.64
CA VAL A 148 5.96 -17.22 -3.49
C VAL A 148 5.28 -18.59 -3.56
N LYS A 149 5.94 -19.59 -3.00
CA LYS A 149 5.44 -20.97 -2.89
C LYS A 149 5.36 -21.44 -1.44
N GLU A 150 5.99 -20.70 -0.53
CA GLU A 150 6.08 -21.03 0.89
C GLU A 150 5.70 -19.82 1.75
N TYR A 151 5.05 -20.07 2.88
CA TYR A 151 4.65 -19.00 3.82
C TYR A 151 5.83 -18.12 4.26
N TRP A 152 7.00 -18.70 4.57
CA TRP A 152 8.15 -17.92 5.03
C TRP A 152 8.66 -16.92 3.97
N GLN A 153 8.52 -17.23 2.68
CA GLN A 153 8.90 -16.31 1.60
C GLN A 153 8.00 -15.08 1.62
N LEU A 154 6.71 -15.28 1.87
CA LEU A 154 5.73 -14.20 2.01
C LEU A 154 6.09 -13.31 3.21
N VAL A 155 6.44 -13.90 4.35
CA VAL A 155 6.89 -13.17 5.55
C VAL A 155 8.14 -12.34 5.27
N LEU A 156 9.17 -12.91 4.63
CA LEU A 156 10.40 -12.18 4.31
C LEU A 156 10.16 -11.03 3.33
N LEU A 157 9.41 -11.29 2.25
CA LEU A 157 9.09 -10.26 1.26
C LEU A 157 8.21 -9.17 1.87
N ARG A 158 7.40 -9.50 2.88
CA ARG A 158 6.61 -8.52 3.62
C ARG A 158 7.50 -7.58 4.43
N MET A 159 8.55 -8.10 5.06
CA MET A 159 9.55 -7.28 5.74
C MET A 159 10.30 -6.37 4.78
N ILE A 160 10.72 -6.90 3.62
CA ILE A 160 11.42 -6.10 2.59
C ILE A 160 10.51 -4.96 2.09
N MET A 161 9.23 -5.28 1.84
CA MET A 161 8.25 -4.29 1.42
C MET A 161 8.07 -3.20 2.49
N ALA A 162 7.92 -3.58 3.76
CA ALA A 162 7.81 -2.65 4.89
C ALA A 162 9.01 -1.71 5.00
N ALA A 163 10.23 -2.24 4.81
CA ALA A 163 11.45 -1.44 4.82
C ALA A 163 11.45 -0.40 3.69
N GLY A 164 11.05 -0.79 2.48
CA GLY A 164 10.94 0.13 1.33
C GLY A 164 9.84 1.17 1.51
N GLU A 165 8.66 0.77 2.00
CA GLU A 165 7.50 1.66 2.15
C GLU A 165 7.69 2.70 3.27
N SER A 166 8.46 2.36 4.31
CA SER A 166 8.69 3.21 5.48
C SER A 166 9.23 4.62 5.17
N GLY A 167 10.01 4.77 4.10
CA GLY A 167 10.58 6.04 3.67
C GLY A 167 9.62 6.91 2.87
N CYS A 168 8.55 6.36 2.31
CA CYS A 168 7.71 7.05 1.32
C CYS A 168 7.06 8.31 1.90
N ASN A 169 6.46 8.20 3.09
CA ASN A 169 5.75 9.32 3.72
C ASN A 169 6.71 10.46 4.15
N PRO A 170 7.77 10.25 4.94
CA PRO A 170 8.67 11.34 5.34
C PRO A 170 9.40 11.99 4.14
N LEU A 171 9.79 11.22 3.13
CA LEU A 171 10.44 11.75 1.93
C LEU A 171 9.47 12.57 1.07
N ALA A 172 8.27 12.05 0.81
CA ALA A 172 7.26 12.74 0.00
C ALA A 172 6.77 14.03 0.67
N THR A 173 6.51 14.00 1.98
CA THR A 173 6.09 15.18 2.73
C THR A 173 7.17 16.26 2.77
N GLY A 174 8.45 15.89 2.88
CA GLY A 174 9.57 16.81 2.74
C GLY A 174 9.62 17.47 1.35
N ILE A 175 9.53 16.67 0.28
CA ILE A 175 9.53 17.17 -1.11
C ILE A 175 8.35 18.12 -1.36
N MET A 176 7.14 17.74 -0.93
CA MET A 176 5.95 18.56 -1.11
C MET A 176 6.03 19.88 -0.32
N SER A 177 6.60 19.87 0.88
CA SER A 177 6.74 21.08 1.70
C SER A 177 7.67 22.11 1.07
N ASP A 178 8.69 21.67 0.33
CA ASP A 178 9.59 22.58 -0.39
C ASP A 178 8.97 23.11 -1.70
N ILE A 179 8.21 22.28 -2.41
CA ILE A 179 7.57 22.65 -3.69
C ILE A 179 6.37 23.57 -3.49
N PHE A 180 5.51 23.29 -2.51
CA PHE A 180 4.24 24.00 -2.33
C PHE A 180 4.35 25.17 -1.34
N PRO A 181 3.66 26.30 -1.61
CA PRO A 181 3.60 27.43 -0.70
C PRO A 181 2.78 27.10 0.55
N GLU A 182 3.08 27.78 1.66
CA GLU A 182 2.55 27.48 2.99
C GLU A 182 1.02 27.47 3.06
N ASP A 183 0.36 28.39 2.34
CA ASP A 183 -1.09 28.51 2.24
C ASP A 183 -1.78 27.27 1.63
N LYS A 184 -1.05 26.48 0.83
CA LYS A 184 -1.57 25.27 0.16
C LYS A 184 -1.07 23.97 0.76
N ARG A 185 -0.05 24.00 1.64
CA ARG A 185 0.57 22.79 2.20
C ARG A 185 -0.45 21.86 2.85
N ALA A 186 -1.39 22.40 3.64
CA ALA A 186 -2.40 21.60 4.32
C ALA A 186 -3.27 20.79 3.34
N LEU A 187 -3.73 21.43 2.25
CA LEU A 187 -4.53 20.77 1.21
C LEU A 187 -3.73 19.69 0.48
N VAL A 188 -2.48 20.00 0.11
CA VAL A 188 -1.57 19.08 -0.58
C VAL A 188 -1.31 17.84 0.27
N MET A 189 -1.02 18.02 1.56
CA MET A 189 -0.85 16.91 2.49
C MET A 189 -2.13 16.11 2.68
N ALA A 190 -3.30 16.75 2.69
CA ALA A 190 -4.59 16.05 2.78
C ALA A 190 -4.83 15.18 1.54
N ILE A 191 -4.56 15.69 0.33
CA ILE A 191 -4.67 14.92 -0.92
C ILE A 191 -3.71 13.72 -0.91
N PHE A 192 -2.47 13.93 -0.48
CA PHE A 192 -1.49 12.85 -0.37
C PHE A 192 -1.92 11.78 0.63
N ASN A 193 -2.34 12.17 1.83
CA ASN A 193 -2.79 11.23 2.87
C ASN A 193 -4.08 10.50 2.50
N TRP A 194 -4.92 11.09 1.65
CA TRP A 194 -6.06 10.39 1.07
C TRP A 194 -5.65 9.11 0.31
N GLY A 195 -4.39 9.04 -0.15
CA GLY A 195 -3.83 7.85 -0.77
C GLY A 195 -3.92 6.57 0.06
N ILE A 196 -3.89 6.66 1.40
CA ILE A 196 -4.08 5.51 2.31
C ILE A 196 -5.47 4.90 2.09
N TYR A 197 -6.49 5.74 2.17
CA TYR A 197 -7.88 5.32 1.98
C TYR A 197 -8.14 4.90 0.53
N GLY A 198 -7.46 5.52 -0.44
CA GLY A 198 -7.49 5.13 -1.84
C GLY A 198 -6.96 3.70 -2.06
N GLY A 199 -5.75 3.40 -1.55
CA GLY A 199 -5.15 2.06 -1.65
C GLY A 199 -5.99 1.00 -0.94
N TYR A 200 -6.43 1.27 0.29
CA TYR A 200 -7.35 0.42 1.05
C TYR A 200 -8.65 0.16 0.29
N GLY A 201 -9.28 1.22 -0.23
CA GLY A 201 -10.55 1.12 -0.95
C GLY A 201 -10.44 0.32 -2.26
N ILE A 202 -9.32 0.44 -2.98
CA ILE A 202 -9.06 -0.31 -4.22
C ILE A 202 -8.72 -1.78 -3.92
N ALA A 203 -8.13 -2.10 -2.76
CA ALA A 203 -7.77 -3.47 -2.41
C ALA A 203 -8.98 -4.42 -2.38
N PHE A 204 -10.14 -4.00 -1.85
CA PHE A 204 -11.35 -4.83 -1.79
C PHE A 204 -11.88 -5.29 -3.16
N PRO A 205 -12.18 -4.39 -4.13
CA PRO A 205 -12.63 -4.81 -5.44
C PRO A 205 -11.55 -5.60 -6.18
N VAL A 206 -10.26 -5.29 -6.01
CA VAL A 206 -9.18 -6.09 -6.58
C VAL A 206 -9.21 -7.51 -6.00
N GLY A 207 -9.21 -7.65 -4.68
CA GLY A 207 -9.26 -8.94 -4.00
C GLY A 207 -10.53 -9.75 -4.26
N ARG A 208 -11.66 -9.10 -4.58
CA ARG A 208 -12.92 -9.78 -4.93
C ARG A 208 -12.97 -10.18 -6.41
N TYR A 209 -12.80 -9.22 -7.31
CA TYR A 209 -13.10 -9.43 -8.74
C TYR A 209 -11.91 -9.98 -9.51
N ILE A 210 -10.69 -9.53 -9.21
CA ILE A 210 -9.49 -9.96 -9.96
C ILE A 210 -9.12 -11.40 -9.60
N THR A 211 -9.25 -11.78 -8.33
CA THR A 211 -9.02 -13.17 -7.88
C THR A 211 -10.04 -14.13 -8.49
N GLN A 212 -11.32 -13.75 -8.55
CA GLN A 212 -12.40 -14.53 -9.13
C GLN A 212 -12.30 -14.66 -10.65
N ALA A 213 -11.84 -13.60 -11.33
CA ALA A 213 -11.62 -13.64 -12.77
C ALA A 213 -10.52 -14.62 -13.19
N ASN A 214 -9.65 -15.01 -12.25
CA ASN A 214 -8.57 -15.99 -12.44
C ASN A 214 -7.77 -15.78 -13.74
N PHE A 215 -7.38 -14.53 -14.00
CA PHE A 215 -6.64 -14.19 -15.22
C PHE A 215 -5.36 -15.04 -15.33
N PHE A 216 -5.17 -15.68 -16.49
CA PHE A 216 -4.00 -16.53 -16.80
C PHE A 216 -3.79 -17.69 -15.83
N ASP A 217 -4.86 -18.15 -15.15
CA ASP A 217 -4.80 -19.20 -14.13
C ASP A 217 -3.88 -18.89 -12.95
N MET A 218 -3.66 -17.59 -12.68
CA MET A 218 -2.78 -17.10 -11.62
C MET A 218 -3.52 -16.70 -10.33
N GLY A 219 -4.87 -16.74 -10.32
CA GLY A 219 -5.68 -16.46 -9.14
C GLY A 219 -5.30 -15.18 -8.41
N TRP A 220 -4.85 -15.31 -7.15
CA TRP A 220 -4.43 -14.20 -6.30
C TRP A 220 -3.09 -13.56 -6.71
N ARG A 221 -2.23 -14.29 -7.42
CA ARG A 221 -0.88 -13.84 -7.79
C ARG A 221 -0.90 -12.65 -8.74
N VAL A 222 -1.91 -12.59 -9.61
CA VAL A 222 -2.07 -11.50 -10.58
C VAL A 222 -2.32 -10.14 -9.90
N CYS A 223 -2.94 -10.13 -8.71
CA CYS A 223 -3.15 -8.91 -7.93
C CYS A 223 -1.81 -8.27 -7.55
N TYR A 224 -0.87 -9.10 -7.09
CA TYR A 224 0.48 -8.68 -6.70
C TYR A 224 1.32 -8.29 -7.92
N LEU A 225 1.31 -9.09 -8.99
CA LEU A 225 2.03 -8.76 -10.23
C LEU A 225 1.55 -7.43 -10.81
N GLY A 226 0.22 -7.22 -10.90
CA GLY A 226 -0.36 -5.99 -11.43
C GLY A 226 -0.04 -4.76 -10.57
N ALA A 227 -0.27 -4.83 -9.26
CA ALA A 227 0.02 -3.72 -8.34
C ALA A 227 1.52 -3.39 -8.32
N GLY A 228 2.37 -4.41 -8.31
CA GLY A 228 3.82 -4.26 -8.32
C GLY A 228 4.35 -3.66 -9.62
N ILE A 229 3.87 -4.08 -10.79
CA ILE A 229 4.24 -3.47 -12.08
C ILE A 229 3.87 -1.99 -12.13
N LEU A 230 2.66 -1.64 -11.69
CA LEU A 230 2.24 -0.23 -11.61
C LEU A 230 3.14 0.56 -10.64
N ALA A 231 3.51 -0.02 -9.51
CA ALA A 231 4.41 0.61 -8.55
C ALA A 231 5.84 0.79 -9.13
N VAL A 232 6.34 -0.15 -9.93
CA VAL A 232 7.62 0.00 -10.65
C VAL A 232 7.54 1.15 -11.66
N ILE A 233 6.44 1.29 -12.39
CA ILE A 233 6.22 2.43 -13.29
C ILE A 233 6.29 3.74 -12.49
N MET A 234 5.66 3.80 -11.32
CA MET A 234 5.72 4.98 -10.46
C MET A 234 7.13 5.24 -9.90
N ALA A 235 7.91 4.20 -9.59
CA ALA A 235 9.30 4.33 -9.17
C ALA A 235 10.16 4.95 -10.30
N ILE A 236 9.99 4.46 -11.54
CA ILE A 236 10.71 4.98 -12.72
C ILE A 236 10.31 6.43 -13.00
N LEU A 237 9.02 6.75 -12.96
CA LEU A 237 8.54 8.12 -13.14
C LEU A 237 9.13 9.03 -12.04
N THR A 238 9.06 8.63 -10.77
CA THR A 238 9.67 9.36 -9.65
C THR A 238 11.17 9.61 -9.89
N GLY A 239 11.93 8.59 -10.31
CA GLY A 239 13.38 8.74 -10.52
C GLY A 239 13.79 9.55 -11.74
N THR A 240 12.95 9.62 -12.77
CA THR A 240 13.30 10.26 -14.05
C THR A 240 12.68 11.64 -14.23
N THR A 241 11.52 11.91 -13.63
CA THR A 241 10.75 13.15 -13.86
C THR A 241 10.77 14.10 -12.68
N LEU A 242 10.90 13.62 -11.44
CA LEU A 242 11.00 14.48 -10.27
C LEU A 242 12.42 15.03 -10.12
N LYS A 243 12.49 16.32 -9.82
CA LYS A 243 13.72 17.03 -9.46
C LYS A 243 13.71 17.31 -7.97
N GLU A 244 14.87 17.10 -7.33
CA GLU A 244 15.06 17.44 -5.93
C GLU A 244 14.84 18.96 -5.75
N PRO A 245 13.88 19.39 -4.92
CA PRO A 245 13.67 20.79 -4.65
C PRO A 245 14.76 21.33 -3.72
N GLU A 246 15.07 22.63 -3.85
CA GLU A 246 15.90 23.32 -2.87
C GLU A 246 15.22 23.32 -1.51
N ARG A 247 15.99 23.02 -0.47
CA ARG A 247 15.48 22.91 0.90
C ARG A 247 15.19 24.29 1.44
N LYS A 248 13.94 24.55 1.82
CA LYS A 248 13.58 25.80 2.48
C LYS A 248 13.93 25.70 3.96
N SER A 249 14.91 26.49 4.40
CA SER A 249 15.20 26.61 5.83
C SER A 249 14.06 27.37 6.52
N ILE A 250 13.60 26.88 7.67
CA ILE A 250 12.55 27.54 8.48
C ILE A 250 12.99 28.96 8.94
N SER A 251 14.27 29.28 8.84
CA SER A 251 14.85 30.56 9.28
C SER A 251 14.64 31.75 8.33
N ASP A 252 14.39 31.54 7.03
CA ASP A 252 14.39 32.65 6.06
C ASP A 252 13.16 33.57 6.12
N ASP A 253 12.04 33.11 6.70
CA ASP A 253 10.83 33.93 6.83
C ASP A 253 10.91 34.96 7.99
N SER A 254 11.95 34.88 8.83
CA SER A 254 12.10 35.77 9.99
C SER A 254 12.96 37.02 9.75
N VAL A 255 13.67 37.10 8.63
CA VAL A 255 14.65 38.19 8.39
C VAL A 255 14.05 39.37 7.60
N THR A 256 13.02 39.17 6.78
CA THR A 256 12.49 40.22 5.89
C THR A 256 11.45 41.15 6.52
N VAL A 257 11.01 40.92 7.76
CA VAL A 257 9.96 41.76 8.40
C VAL A 257 10.52 42.93 9.23
N LYS A 258 11.84 43.03 9.49
CA LYS A 258 12.38 44.02 10.45
C LYS A 258 13.08 45.26 9.90
N ASP A 259 13.27 45.42 8.58
CA ASP A 259 14.07 46.55 8.05
C ASP A 259 13.25 47.76 7.52
N GLY A 260 11.94 47.80 7.77
CA GLY A 260 11.05 48.85 7.27
C GLY A 260 10.73 50.01 8.24
N LYS A 261 11.34 50.08 9.43
CA LYS A 261 10.95 51.09 10.44
C LYS A 261 12.15 51.80 11.09
N LYS A 262 12.90 52.54 10.29
CA LYS A 262 13.71 53.68 10.78
C LYS A 262 13.63 54.85 9.79
N ALA A 263 12.74 55.80 10.09
CA ALA A 263 12.94 57.23 9.80
C ALA A 263 11.82 58.05 10.49
N ASN A 264 12.23 59.17 11.09
CA ASN A 264 11.45 60.31 11.59
C ASN A 264 11.04 60.28 13.07
N LEU A 265 12.02 60.63 13.92
CA LEU A 265 11.88 61.68 14.95
C LEU A 265 13.10 62.59 14.85
#